data_AF-A0A1Y4MAU1-F1
#
_entry.id   AF-A0A1Y4MAU1-F1
#
_cell.length_a   1.000
_cell.length_b   1.000
_cell.length_c   1.000
_cell.angle_alpha   90.00
_cell.angle_beta   90.00
_cell.angle_gamma   90.00
#
_symmetry.space_group_name_H-M   'P 1'
#
loop_
_entity.id
_entity.type
_entity.pdbx_description
1 polymer ?
#
loop_
_entity_poly.entity_id
_entity_poly.type
_entity_poly.pdbx_seq_one_letter_code
_entity_poly.pdbx_strand_id
1 'polypeptide(L)'
;MEELLRLYREYLEQAALPQNQKRPFQGAYGLIGGPAPNSFHQQFVQQVEAALAQVPETERREAVEYIFHQPLEHKRNPTVYWMFVAVHGVVMPYLKDLTAEEARDLQWWYERSYPRREQTPVQRRLVALLKKMR
;
A
#
# COMPACT_ATOMS: atom_id res chain seq x y z
N MET A 1 2.04 -6.01 14.98
CA MET A 1 1.04 -6.22 13.90
C MET A 1 -0.39 -5.77 14.21
N GLU A 2 -0.89 -5.90 15.45
CA GLU A 2 -2.32 -5.68 15.79
C GLU A 2 -2.89 -4.33 15.34
N GLU A 3 -2.15 -3.25 15.53
CA GLU A 3 -2.58 -1.89 15.16
C GLU A 3 -2.79 -1.75 13.64
N LEU A 4 -1.87 -2.30 12.84
CA LEU A 4 -2.01 -2.31 11.39
C LEU A 4 -3.30 -3.02 10.96
N LEU A 5 -3.58 -4.18 11.56
CA LEU A 5 -4.80 -4.94 11.27
C LEU A 5 -6.07 -4.18 11.69
N ARG A 6 -6.03 -3.48 12.84
CA ARG A 6 -7.12 -2.62 13.31
C ARG A 6 -7.42 -1.51 12.30
N LEU A 7 -6.39 -0.79 11.85
CA LEU A 7 -6.52 0.31 10.89
C LEU A 7 -7.13 -0.13 9.55
N TYR A 8 -6.74 -1.31 9.04
CA TYR A 8 -7.33 -1.85 7.81
C TYR A 8 -8.81 -2.18 7.97
N ARG A 9 -9.22 -2.78 9.11
CA ARG A 9 -10.64 -3.05 9.39
C ARG A 9 -11.46 -1.77 9.48
N GLU A 10 -10.97 -0.79 10.26
CA GLU A 10 -11.63 0.51 10.40
C GLU A 10 -11.73 1.26 9.07
N TYR A 11 -10.69 1.17 8.23
CA TYR A 11 -10.73 1.72 6.90
C TYR A 11 -11.85 1.12 6.05
N LEU A 12 -12.00 -0.20 6.07
CA LEU A 12 -13.04 -0.88 5.30
C LEU A 12 -14.44 -0.48 5.78
N GLU A 13 -14.67 -0.39 7.08
CA GLU A 13 -15.94 0.07 7.67
C GLU A 13 -16.28 1.49 7.21
N GLN A 14 -15.32 2.41 7.30
CA GLN A 14 -15.51 3.79 6.89
C GLN A 14 -15.65 3.94 5.38
N ALA A 15 -14.91 3.18 4.58
CA ALA A 15 -14.98 3.21 3.12
C ALA A 15 -16.29 2.62 2.58
N ALA A 16 -17.02 1.82 3.36
CA ALA A 16 -18.35 1.34 3.01
C ALA A 16 -19.41 2.44 3.06
N LEU A 17 -19.20 3.49 3.87
CA LEU A 17 -20.15 4.58 4.05
C LEU A 17 -20.35 5.35 2.72
N PRO A 18 -21.60 5.65 2.31
CA PRO A 18 -21.87 6.27 1.00
C PRO A 18 -21.11 7.57 0.74
N GLN A 19 -20.91 8.41 1.77
CA GLN A 19 -20.17 9.66 1.67
C GLN A 19 -18.68 9.47 1.30
N ASN A 20 -18.12 8.31 1.61
CA ASN A 20 -16.71 7.96 1.40
C ASN A 20 -16.49 7.10 0.14
N GLN A 21 -17.55 6.74 -0.58
CA GLN A 21 -17.42 5.96 -1.83
C GLN A 21 -16.99 6.80 -3.04
N LYS A 22 -16.91 8.14 -2.90
CA LYS A 22 -16.34 8.99 -3.96
C LYS A 22 -14.88 8.58 -4.20
N ARG A 23 -14.45 8.60 -5.48
CA ARG A 23 -13.08 8.20 -5.82
C ARG A 23 -12.09 9.06 -5.01
N PRO A 24 -11.20 8.46 -4.20
CA PRO A 24 -10.27 9.21 -3.35
C PRO A 24 -9.34 10.15 -4.14
N PHE A 25 -9.21 9.91 -5.44
CA PHE A 25 -8.31 10.61 -6.36
C PHE A 25 -9.04 11.49 -7.39
N GLN A 26 -10.19 12.09 -7.03
CA GLN A 26 -10.93 13.03 -7.90
C GLN A 26 -10.25 14.42 -8.00
N GLY A 27 -8.93 14.47 -8.01
CA GLY A 27 -8.11 15.65 -8.31
C GLY A 27 -6.96 15.23 -9.23
N ALA A 28 -6.91 15.81 -10.43
CA ALA A 28 -5.86 15.73 -11.45
C ALA A 28 -5.15 14.37 -11.64
N TYR A 29 -5.56 13.65 -12.70
CA TYR A 29 -4.69 12.78 -13.52
C TYR A 29 -3.39 12.27 -12.87
N GLY A 30 -3.46 11.22 -12.06
CA GLY A 30 -2.36 10.24 -11.89
C GLY A 30 -0.96 10.76 -11.53
N LEU A 31 -0.83 12.00 -11.08
CA LEU A 31 0.44 12.68 -10.86
C LEU A 31 0.29 13.54 -9.61
N ILE A 32 0.92 13.12 -8.52
CA ILE A 32 1.21 13.99 -7.37
C ILE A 32 -0.06 14.56 -6.72
N GLY A 33 -1.03 13.70 -6.43
CA GLY A 33 -2.23 14.10 -5.71
C GLY A 33 -2.59 12.97 -4.78
N GLY A 34 -2.07 13.00 -3.56
CA GLY A 34 -2.64 12.19 -2.50
C GLY A 34 -4.14 12.45 -2.37
N PRO A 35 -4.86 11.62 -1.60
CA PRO A 35 -6.22 11.96 -1.19
C PRO A 35 -6.31 13.42 -0.72
N ALA A 36 -7.45 14.08 -0.97
CA ALA A 36 -7.62 15.51 -0.68
C ALA A 36 -7.10 15.86 0.73
N PRO A 37 -6.42 17.00 0.91
CA PRO A 37 -5.85 17.38 2.20
C PRO A 37 -6.91 17.24 3.31
N ASN A 38 -6.55 16.55 4.39
CA ASN A 38 -7.42 16.26 5.55
C ASN A 38 -8.62 15.33 5.28
N SER A 39 -8.65 14.61 4.16
CA SER A 39 -9.64 13.55 3.96
C SER A 39 -9.33 12.30 4.78
N PHE A 40 -10.38 11.55 5.10
CA PHE A 40 -10.30 10.26 5.78
C PHE A 40 -9.28 9.30 5.11
N HIS A 41 -9.23 9.28 3.78
CA HIS A 41 -8.27 8.50 2.99
C HIS A 41 -6.81 8.88 3.25
N GLN A 42 -6.52 10.17 3.43
CA GLN A 42 -5.16 10.63 3.75
C GLN A 42 -4.76 10.24 5.17
N GLN A 43 -5.69 10.38 6.11
CA GLN A 43 -5.47 10.00 7.50
C GLN A 43 -5.14 8.52 7.61
N PHE A 44 -5.83 7.67 6.84
CA PHE A 44 -5.51 6.24 6.77
C PHE A 44 -4.06 5.98 6.33
N VAL A 45 -3.56 6.63 5.28
CA VAL A 45 -2.16 6.46 4.84
C VAL A 45 -1.18 6.84 5.95
N GLN A 46 -1.41 7.98 6.61
CA GLN A 46 -0.55 8.47 7.70
C GLN A 46 -0.58 7.54 8.92
N GLN A 47 -1.75 7.03 9.28
CA GLN A 47 -1.91 6.08 10.39
C GLN A 47 -1.23 4.76 10.07
N VAL A 48 -1.33 4.26 8.84
CA VAL A 48 -0.63 3.04 8.43
C VAL A 48 0.89 3.25 8.43
N GLU A 49 1.38 4.39 7.95
CA GLU A 49 2.81 4.72 8.00
C GLU A 49 3.33 4.74 9.46
N ALA A 50 2.59 5.40 10.36
CA ALA A 50 2.91 5.45 11.78
C ALA A 50 2.85 4.05 12.43
N ALA A 51 1.81 3.26 12.15
CA ALA A 51 1.68 1.91 12.69
C ALA A 51 2.79 0.99 12.19
N LEU A 52 3.15 1.08 10.91
CA LEU A 52 4.23 0.28 10.32
C LEU A 52 5.59 0.62 10.95
N ALA A 53 5.82 1.89 11.32
CA ALA A 53 7.04 2.30 12.02
C ALA A 53 7.17 1.70 13.43
N GLN A 54 6.04 1.33 14.05
CA GLN A 54 6.00 0.68 15.36
C GLN A 54 6.00 -0.85 15.29
N VAL A 55 5.95 -1.43 14.08
CA VAL A 55 6.02 -2.89 13.93
C VAL A 55 7.45 -3.36 14.29
N PRO A 56 7.58 -4.35 15.20
CA PRO A 56 8.87 -4.96 15.51
C PRO A 56 9.58 -5.45 14.24
N GLU A 57 10.90 -5.35 14.19
CA GLU A 57 11.67 -5.77 13.01
C GLU A 57 11.40 -7.23 12.61
N THR A 58 11.19 -8.10 13.60
CA THR A 58 10.83 -9.52 13.42
C THR A 58 9.49 -9.73 12.71
N GLU A 59 8.58 -8.77 12.75
CA GLU A 59 7.25 -8.81 12.11
C GLU A 59 7.17 -7.94 10.85
N ARG A 60 8.21 -7.17 10.54
CA ARG A 60 8.19 -6.15 9.47
C ARG A 60 7.94 -6.74 8.09
N ARG A 61 8.53 -7.91 7.81
CA ARG A 61 8.29 -8.63 6.55
C ARG A 61 6.83 -9.04 6.40
N GLU A 62 6.25 -9.60 7.45
CA GLU A 62 4.83 -9.97 7.49
C GLU A 62 3.94 -8.74 7.26
N ALA A 63 4.25 -7.61 7.90
CA ALA A 63 3.52 -6.36 7.71
C ALA A 63 3.57 -5.86 6.25
N VAL A 64 4.74 -5.92 5.61
CA VAL A 64 4.91 -5.52 4.20
C VAL A 64 4.13 -6.45 3.27
N GLU A 65 4.23 -7.76 3.48
CA GLU A 65 3.50 -8.76 2.70
C GLU A 65 1.98 -8.58 2.87
N TYR A 66 1.51 -8.35 4.10
CA TYR A 66 0.12 -8.03 4.38
C TYR A 66 -0.35 -6.82 3.57
N ILE A 67 0.36 -5.68 3.65
CA ILE A 67 0.04 -4.45 2.91
C ILE A 67 -0.08 -4.73 1.40
N PHE A 68 0.79 -5.56 0.82
CA PHE A 68 0.72 -5.87 -0.61
C PHE A 68 -0.39 -6.83 -1.00
N HIS A 69 -0.81 -7.73 -0.11
CA HIS A 69 -1.91 -8.66 -0.39
C HIS A 69 -3.26 -7.95 -0.34
N GLN A 70 -3.44 -6.99 0.57
CA GLN A 70 -4.72 -6.37 0.83
C GLN A 70 -5.45 -5.82 -0.41
N PRO A 71 -4.83 -5.08 -1.35
CA PRO A 71 -5.54 -4.66 -2.56
C PRO A 71 -6.09 -5.83 -3.39
N LEU A 72 -5.38 -6.96 -3.45
CA LEU A 72 -5.77 -8.11 -4.27
C LEU A 72 -7.08 -8.75 -3.78
N GLU A 73 -7.37 -8.66 -2.49
CA GLU A 73 -8.63 -9.14 -1.87
C GLU A 73 -9.82 -8.23 -2.19
N HIS A 74 -9.55 -6.98 -2.57
CA HIS A 74 -10.57 -5.94 -2.76
C HIS A 74 -10.69 -5.41 -4.20
N LYS A 75 -10.25 -6.18 -5.20
CA LYS A 75 -10.32 -5.79 -6.63
C LYS A 75 -11.70 -5.33 -7.12
N ARG A 76 -12.78 -5.80 -6.48
CA ARG A 76 -14.17 -5.44 -6.83
C ARG A 76 -14.63 -4.09 -6.25
N ASN A 77 -13.89 -3.51 -5.30
CA ASN A 77 -14.16 -2.20 -4.74
C ASN A 77 -13.06 -1.22 -5.18
N PRO A 78 -13.26 -0.42 -6.24
CA PRO A 78 -12.20 0.44 -6.78
C PRO A 78 -11.66 1.45 -5.78
N THR A 79 -12.50 2.00 -4.90
CA THR A 79 -12.08 2.97 -3.88
C THR A 79 -11.12 2.34 -2.88
N VAL A 80 -11.47 1.16 -2.35
CA VAL A 80 -10.61 0.40 -1.43
C VAL A 80 -9.35 -0.08 -2.14
N TYR A 81 -9.50 -0.69 -3.32
CA TYR A 81 -8.39 -1.19 -4.12
C TYR A 81 -7.32 -0.12 -4.35
N TRP A 82 -7.72 1.03 -4.89
CA TRP A 82 -6.76 2.08 -5.21
C TRP A 82 -6.17 2.75 -3.97
N MET A 83 -6.93 2.83 -2.87
CA MET A 83 -6.37 3.34 -1.63
C MET A 83 -5.29 2.40 -1.08
N PHE A 84 -5.55 1.10 -1.04
CA PHE A 84 -4.55 0.12 -0.56
C PHE A 84 -3.33 0.08 -1.48
N VAL A 85 -3.50 0.20 -2.80
CA VAL A 85 -2.36 0.35 -3.73
C VAL A 85 -1.52 1.58 -3.41
N ALA A 86 -2.13 2.71 -3.04
CA ALA A 86 -1.39 3.91 -2.68
C ALA A 86 -0.61 3.75 -1.35
N VAL A 87 -1.12 2.96 -0.41
CA VAL A 87 -0.40 2.61 0.83
C VAL A 87 0.89 1.86 0.54
N HIS A 88 1.07 1.21 -0.61
CA HIS A 88 2.35 0.60 -0.98
C HIS A 88 3.54 1.58 -0.94
N GLY A 89 3.31 2.90 -1.01
CA GLY A 89 4.37 3.89 -0.86
C GLY A 89 5.02 3.88 0.53
N VAL A 90 4.25 3.57 1.58
CA VAL A 90 4.71 3.65 2.98
C VAL A 90 5.70 2.54 3.32
N VAL A 91 5.74 1.46 2.53
CA VAL A 91 6.64 0.32 2.79
C VAL A 91 8.06 0.56 2.28
N MET A 92 8.27 1.54 1.39
CA MET A 92 9.54 1.72 0.68
C MET A 92 10.77 1.88 1.59
N PRO A 93 10.71 2.60 2.73
CA PRO A 93 11.85 2.70 3.65
C PRO A 93 12.32 1.34 4.18
N TYR A 94 11.39 0.43 4.41
CA TYR A 94 11.61 -0.90 5.00
C TYR A 94 12.14 -1.92 4.01
N LEU A 95 12.00 -1.66 2.70
CA LEU A 95 12.53 -2.56 1.68
C LEU A 95 14.05 -2.57 1.68
N LYS A 96 14.72 -1.53 2.20
CA LYS A 96 16.19 -1.39 2.19
C LYS A 96 16.92 -2.41 3.07
N ASP A 97 16.23 -2.98 4.05
CA ASP A 97 16.80 -3.93 5.00
C ASP A 97 16.73 -5.38 4.48
N LEU A 98 16.09 -5.59 3.32
CA LEU A 98 15.96 -6.92 2.71
C LEU A 98 17.31 -7.42 2.18
N THR A 99 17.55 -8.72 2.35
CA THR A 99 18.64 -9.41 1.65
C THR A 99 18.35 -9.45 0.13
N ALA A 100 19.40 -9.71 -0.68
CA ALA A 100 19.24 -9.82 -2.13
C ALA A 100 18.29 -10.95 -2.55
N GLU A 101 18.25 -12.04 -1.77
CA GLU A 101 17.32 -13.16 -1.98
C GLU A 101 15.87 -12.73 -1.70
N GLU A 102 15.62 -12.10 -0.55
CA GLU A 102 14.29 -11.60 -0.19
C GLU A 102 13.78 -10.53 -1.16
N ALA A 103 14.65 -9.61 -1.59
CA ALA A 103 14.30 -8.60 -2.57
C ALA A 103 13.91 -9.24 -3.92
N ARG A 104 14.58 -10.32 -4.32
CA ARG A 104 14.29 -11.06 -5.55
C ARG A 104 12.96 -11.81 -5.46
N ASP A 105 12.71 -12.51 -4.36
CA ASP A 105 11.47 -13.24 -4.15
C ASP A 105 10.26 -12.30 -4.09
N LEU A 106 10.40 -11.21 -3.35
CA LEU A 106 9.38 -10.17 -3.26
C LEU A 106 9.13 -9.50 -4.61
N GLN A 107 10.19 -9.20 -5.38
CA GLN A 107 10.07 -8.67 -6.74
C GLN A 107 9.28 -9.63 -7.64
N TRP A 108 9.64 -10.91 -7.62
CA TRP A 108 8.99 -11.93 -8.44
C TRP A 108 7.50 -12.05 -8.11
N TRP A 109 7.16 -12.16 -6.82
CA TRP A 109 5.78 -12.25 -6.38
C TRP A 109 5.01 -10.97 -6.77
N TYR A 110 5.60 -9.80 -6.55
CA TYR A 110 4.94 -8.52 -6.80
C TYR A 110 4.65 -8.28 -8.28
N GLU A 111 5.61 -8.56 -9.18
CA GLU A 111 5.39 -8.42 -10.62
C GLU A 111 4.40 -9.45 -11.18
N ARG A 112 4.27 -10.62 -10.53
CA ARG A 112 3.25 -11.63 -10.86
C ARG A 112 1.85 -11.19 -10.41
N SER A 113 1.74 -10.59 -9.22
CA SER A 113 0.47 -10.13 -8.64
C SER A 113 -0.03 -8.82 -9.25
N TYR A 114 0.89 -7.94 -9.66
CA TYR A 114 0.63 -6.62 -10.23
C TYR A 114 1.32 -6.48 -11.60
N PRO A 115 0.63 -6.86 -12.70
CA PRO A 115 1.21 -6.86 -14.04
C PRO A 115 1.75 -5.49 -14.45
N ARG A 116 2.94 -5.45 -15.06
CA ARG A 116 3.65 -4.21 -15.40
C ARG A 116 2.81 -3.18 -16.17
N ARG A 117 1.90 -3.63 -17.05
CA ARG A 117 1.03 -2.75 -17.85
C ARG A 117 0.01 -1.98 -16.99
N GLU A 118 -0.33 -2.52 -15.83
CA GLU A 118 -1.34 -1.98 -14.90
C GLU A 118 -0.70 -1.26 -13.70
N GLN A 119 0.63 -1.35 -13.55
CA GLN A 119 1.33 -0.73 -12.44
C GLN A 119 1.24 0.80 -12.48
N THR A 120 0.81 1.36 -11.35
CA THR A 120 0.86 2.78 -11.02
C THR A 120 2.30 3.27 -10.77
N PRO A 121 2.54 4.60 -10.70
CA PRO A 121 3.86 5.13 -10.40
C PRO A 121 4.47 4.61 -9.09
N VAL A 122 3.68 4.45 -8.02
CA VAL A 122 4.17 3.93 -6.73
C VAL A 122 4.63 2.48 -6.85
N GLN A 123 3.87 1.65 -7.56
CA GLN A 123 4.22 0.24 -7.82
C GLN A 123 5.48 0.12 -8.69
N ARG A 124 5.62 0.97 -9.72
CA ARG A 124 6.84 1.00 -10.55
C ARG A 124 8.08 1.42 -9.75
N ARG A 125 7.95 2.42 -8.87
CA ARG A 125 9.04 2.84 -7.98
C ARG A 125 9.44 1.71 -7.03
N LEU A 126 8.46 1.00 -6.49
CA LEU A 126 8.66 -0.15 -5.62
C LEU A 126 9.44 -1.26 -6.32
N VAL A 127 8.99 -1.69 -7.50
CA VAL A 127 9.68 -2.69 -8.32
C VAL A 127 11.10 -2.23 -8.70
N ALA A 128 11.27 -0.95 -9.02
CA ALA A 128 12.58 -0.40 -9.34
C ALA A 128 13.52 -0.42 -8.12
N LEU A 129 13.01 -0.20 -6.91
CA LEU A 129 13.79 -0.30 -5.68
C LEU A 129 14.24 -1.75 -5.45
N LEU A 130 13.32 -2.72 -5.50
CA LEU A 130 13.65 -4.14 -5.35
C LEU A 130 14.69 -4.62 -6.37
N LYS A 131 14.57 -4.17 -7.64
CA LYS A 131 15.53 -4.52 -8.71
C LYS A 131 16.94 -3.97 -8.50
N LYS A 132 17.12 -2.94 -7.67
CA LYS A 132 18.45 -2.40 -7.33
C LYS A 132 19.14 -3.19 -6.22
N MET A 133 18.40 -4.00 -5.48
CA MET A 133 18.88 -4.73 -4.30
C MET A 133 19.26 -6.18 -4.59
N ARG A 134 18.87 -6.69 -5.76
CA ARG A 134 19.06 -8.09 -6.19
C ARG A 134 20.45 -8.40 -6.75
#